data_AF-A0A9P1MCE5-F1
#
_entry.id   AF-A0A9P1MCE5-F1
#
_cell.length_a   1.000
_cell.length_b   1.000
_cell.length_c   1.000
_cell.angle_alpha   90.00
_cell.angle_beta   90.00
_cell.angle_gamma   90.00
#
_symmetry.space_group_name_H-M   'P 1'
#
loop_
_entity.id
_entity.type
_entity.pdbx_description
1 polymer ?
#
loop_
_entity_poly.entity_id
_entity_poly.type
_entity_poly.pdbx_seq_one_letter_code
_entity_poly.pdbx_strand_id
1 'polypeptide(L)'
;MEISTYIFWGIALLLVFAPITASPELDTLLASNTSVIVDFYADWCPPCRAIAPVFSQLADEYAVTGHVAFAKVNVDNVKDVAAKYGVSAMPTFVVFRNGKPGGVAVDGLQGRTSVNTGADGAVERVLGADRVALEAIVKAVASK
;
A
#
# COMPACT_ATOMS: atom_id res chain seq x y z
N MET A 1 32.29 9.82 9.51
CA MET A 1 31.90 9.63 8.10
C MET A 1 31.60 8.15 7.92
N GLU A 2 30.39 7.61 7.90
CA GLU A 2 29.03 8.09 8.13
C GLU A 2 28.23 6.84 8.62
N ILE A 3 28.22 6.58 9.92
CA ILE A 3 27.43 5.45 10.49
C ILE A 3 25.98 5.89 10.78
N SER A 4 25.75 7.21 10.84
CA SER A 4 24.45 7.81 11.14
C SER A 4 23.42 7.55 10.03
N THR A 5 23.81 7.70 8.76
CA THR A 5 22.91 7.51 7.61
C THR A 5 22.44 6.05 7.46
N TYR A 6 23.28 5.06 7.77
CA TYR A 6 22.87 3.65 7.68
C TYR A 6 21.92 3.19 8.79
N ILE A 7 22.04 3.74 10.00
CA ILE A 7 21.14 3.40 11.13
C ILE A 7 19.73 3.98 10.87
N PHE A 8 19.64 5.19 10.30
CA PHE A 8 18.35 5.78 9.94
C PHE A 8 17.70 5.07 8.75
N TRP A 9 18.47 4.65 7.74
CA TRP A 9 17.92 3.86 6.63
C TRP A 9 17.51 2.45 7.06
N GLY A 10 18.29 1.76 7.90
CA GLY A 10 17.97 0.40 8.36
C GLY A 10 16.80 0.31 9.34
N ILE A 11 16.61 1.31 10.21
CA ILE A 11 15.49 1.35 11.17
C ILE A 11 14.21 1.88 10.51
N ALA A 12 14.31 2.86 9.59
CA ALA A 12 13.15 3.32 8.83
C ALA A 12 12.59 2.23 7.91
N LEU A 13 13.44 1.42 7.27
CA LEU A 13 13.01 0.26 6.48
C LEU A 13 12.21 -0.76 7.31
N LEU A 14 12.68 -1.03 8.54
CA LEU A 14 12.04 -2.00 9.45
C LEU A 14 10.65 -1.55 9.92
N LEU A 15 10.40 -0.24 10.04
CA LEU A 15 9.11 0.29 10.46
C LEU A 15 8.08 0.38 9.32
N VAL A 16 8.52 0.54 8.07
CA VAL A 16 7.61 0.64 6.92
C VAL A 16 7.20 -0.75 6.40
N PHE A 17 7.95 -1.81 6.71
CA PHE A 17 7.64 -3.18 6.25
C PHE A 17 7.15 -4.15 7.32
N ALA A 18 6.97 -3.70 8.56
CA ALA A 18 6.41 -4.57 9.59
C ALA A 18 5.02 -5.05 9.13
N PRO A 19 4.76 -6.38 9.11
CA PRO A 19 3.43 -6.88 8.80
C PRO A 19 2.47 -6.32 9.84
N ILE A 20 1.36 -5.72 9.39
CA ILE A 20 0.29 -5.31 10.28
C ILE A 20 -0.31 -6.58 10.87
N THR A 21 -0.25 -6.71 12.19
CA THR A 21 -0.78 -7.85 12.94
C THR A 21 -2.07 -7.53 13.66
N ALA A 22 -2.40 -6.25 13.85
CA ALA A 22 -3.64 -5.80 14.48
C ALA A 22 -4.17 -4.48 13.90
N SER A 23 -5.48 -4.25 14.00
CA SER A 23 -6.12 -2.99 13.54
C SER A 23 -5.49 -1.70 14.08
N PRO A 24 -5.13 -1.60 15.38
CA PRO A 24 -4.57 -0.35 15.93
C PRO A 24 -3.24 0.06 15.29
N GLU A 25 -2.45 -0.92 14.83
CA GLU A 25 -1.18 -0.67 14.15
C GLU A 25 -1.42 0.02 12.81
N LEU A 26 -2.41 -0.46 12.05
CA LEU A 26 -2.81 0.18 10.80
C LEU A 26 -3.37 1.57 11.05
N ASP A 27 -4.27 1.73 12.03
CA ASP A 27 -4.85 3.05 12.34
C ASP A 27 -3.77 4.07 12.74
N THR A 28 -2.73 3.63 13.45
CA THR A 28 -1.57 4.48 13.81
C THR A 28 -0.73 4.86 12.58
N LEU A 29 -0.46 3.90 11.69
CA LEU A 29 0.27 4.16 10.45
C LEU A 29 -0.49 5.14 9.54
N LEU A 30 -1.81 4.96 9.45
CA LEU A 30 -2.74 5.80 8.70
C LEU A 30 -2.82 7.23 9.25
N ALA A 31 -2.71 7.40 10.57
CA ALA A 31 -2.73 8.73 11.21
C ALA A 31 -1.39 9.46 11.12
N SER A 32 -0.28 8.72 11.02
CA SER A 32 1.08 9.27 11.03
C SER A 32 1.63 9.61 9.64
N ASN A 33 0.94 9.21 8.56
CA ASN A 33 1.39 9.44 7.20
C ASN A 33 0.28 10.06 6.34
N THR A 34 0.68 10.95 5.43
CA THR A 34 -0.25 11.62 4.51
C THR A 34 -0.90 10.63 3.56
N SER A 35 -0.13 9.69 3.03
CA SER A 35 -0.57 8.64 2.12
C SER A 35 -0.03 7.29 2.56
N VAL A 36 -0.86 6.25 2.49
CA VAL A 36 -0.45 4.86 2.77
C VAL A 36 -0.98 3.95 1.68
N ILE A 37 -0.12 3.12 1.10
CA ILE A 37 -0.54 2.04 0.20
C ILE A 37 -0.50 0.72 0.96
N VAL A 38 -1.64 0.05 1.06
CA VAL A 38 -1.77 -1.20 1.81
C VAL A 38 -2.00 -2.37 0.85
N ASP A 39 -1.11 -3.36 0.89
CA ASP A 39 -1.23 -4.66 0.21
C ASP A 39 -1.98 -5.65 1.11
N PHE A 40 -3.23 -5.95 0.76
CA PHE A 40 -3.98 -7.02 1.36
C PHE A 40 -3.69 -8.34 0.65
N TYR A 41 -3.00 -9.23 1.34
CA TYR A 41 -2.46 -10.47 0.77
C TYR A 41 -2.83 -11.70 1.61
N ALA A 42 -2.50 -12.88 1.09
CA ALA A 42 -2.52 -14.13 1.84
C ALA A 42 -1.30 -14.99 1.44
N ASP A 43 -0.81 -15.85 2.34
CA ASP A 43 0.42 -16.63 2.09
C ASP A 43 0.24 -17.68 0.98
N TRP A 44 -0.96 -18.25 0.91
CA TRP A 44 -1.32 -19.26 -0.09
C TRP A 44 -1.54 -18.67 -1.48
N CYS A 45 -1.73 -17.36 -1.61
CA CYS A 45 -2.08 -16.67 -2.86
C CYS A 45 -0.88 -16.56 -3.84
N PRO A 46 -0.89 -17.27 -4.98
CA PRO A 46 0.22 -17.22 -5.94
C PRO A 46 0.42 -15.84 -6.59
N PRO A 47 -0.62 -15.10 -7.03
CA PRO A 47 -0.46 -13.74 -7.54
C PRO A 47 0.17 -12.78 -6.53
N CYS A 48 -0.14 -12.96 -5.24
CA CYS A 48 0.45 -12.17 -4.16
C CYS A 48 1.97 -12.38 -4.08
N ARG A 49 2.43 -13.64 -4.16
CA ARG A 49 3.87 -13.96 -4.20
C ARG A 49 4.57 -13.38 -5.43
N ALA A 50 3.88 -13.33 -6.58
CA ALA A 50 4.44 -12.78 -7.81
C ALA A 50 4.65 -11.27 -7.74
N ILE A 51 3.72 -10.52 -7.13
CA ILE A 51 3.80 -9.05 -7.05
C ILE A 51 4.54 -8.53 -5.81
N ALA A 52 4.68 -9.34 -4.76
CA ALA A 52 5.33 -8.93 -3.52
C ALA A 52 6.74 -8.32 -3.71
N PRO A 53 7.63 -8.84 -4.59
CA PRO A 53 8.93 -8.22 -4.82
C PRO A 53 8.82 -6.81 -5.45
N VAL A 54 7.84 -6.61 -6.34
CA VAL A 54 7.58 -5.31 -6.95
C VAL A 54 7.08 -4.32 -5.92
N PHE A 55 6.13 -4.74 -5.08
CA PHE A 55 5.66 -3.91 -3.97
C PHE A 55 6.79 -3.57 -3.00
N SER A 56 7.69 -4.53 -2.74
CA SER A 56 8.87 -4.31 -1.89
C SER A 56 9.77 -3.21 -2.46
N GLN A 57 10.15 -3.36 -3.72
CA GLN A 57 10.99 -2.39 -4.43
C GLN A 57 10.36 -1.00 -4.46
N LEU A 58 9.06 -0.91 -4.71
CA LEU A 58 8.34 0.36 -4.74
C LEU A 58 8.36 1.06 -3.38
N ALA A 59 8.23 0.33 -2.27
CA ALA A 59 8.34 0.97 -0.98
C ALA A 59 9.78 1.42 -0.68
N ASP A 60 10.79 0.61 -1.04
CA ASP A 60 12.20 0.99 -0.87
C ASP A 60 12.54 2.28 -1.62
N GLU A 61 11.92 2.49 -2.79
CA GLU A 61 12.16 3.66 -3.64
C GLU A 61 11.33 4.89 -3.23
N TYR A 62 10.08 4.70 -2.79
CA TYR A 62 9.12 5.80 -2.62
C TYR A 62 8.66 6.05 -1.18
N ALA A 63 9.04 5.23 -0.20
CA ALA A 63 8.68 5.46 1.19
C ALA A 63 9.37 6.71 1.75
N VAL A 64 8.58 7.60 2.34
CA VAL A 64 9.06 8.84 2.95
C VAL A 64 8.32 9.01 4.27
N THR A 65 9.05 9.01 5.39
CA THR A 65 8.48 9.14 6.74
C THR A 65 7.56 10.34 6.87
N GLY A 66 6.32 10.12 7.32
CA GLY A 66 5.30 11.15 7.48
C GLY A 66 4.54 11.50 6.21
N HIS A 67 5.00 11.02 5.05
CA HIS A 67 4.41 11.33 3.75
C HIS A 67 3.83 10.11 3.05
N VAL A 68 4.68 9.16 2.63
CA VAL A 68 4.26 7.93 1.95
C VAL A 68 4.73 6.72 2.74
N ALA A 69 3.79 5.92 3.21
CA ALA A 69 4.07 4.63 3.81
C ALA A 69 3.48 3.48 2.99
N PHE A 70 4.04 2.31 3.19
CA PHE A 70 3.59 1.06 2.61
C PHE A 70 3.25 0.13 3.77
N ALA A 71 2.29 -0.77 3.56
CA ALA A 71 1.95 -1.76 4.58
C ALA A 71 1.47 -3.05 3.91
N LYS A 72 1.66 -4.16 4.61
CA LYS A 72 1.10 -5.46 4.21
C LYS A 72 0.15 -5.95 5.30
N VAL A 73 -1.05 -6.34 4.92
CA VAL A 73 -2.06 -6.92 5.80
C VAL A 73 -2.34 -8.33 5.30
N ASN A 74 -2.04 -9.33 6.13
CA ASN A 74 -2.44 -10.70 5.85
C ASN A 74 -3.91 -10.86 6.24
N VAL A 75 -4.77 -11.15 5.26
CA VAL A 75 -6.23 -11.21 5.47
C VAL A 75 -6.65 -12.37 6.36
N ASP A 76 -5.84 -13.42 6.49
CA ASP A 76 -6.11 -14.54 7.38
C ASP A 76 -5.80 -14.22 8.84
N ASN A 77 -4.83 -13.33 9.07
CA ASN A 77 -4.38 -12.93 10.40
C ASN A 77 -5.21 -11.76 10.96
N VAL A 78 -5.59 -10.79 10.11
CA VAL A 78 -6.26 -9.56 10.52
C VAL A 78 -7.60 -9.41 9.79
N LYS A 79 -8.49 -10.38 10.03
CA LYS A 79 -9.76 -10.56 9.30
C LYS A 79 -10.71 -9.37 9.43
N ASP A 80 -10.73 -8.75 10.61
CA ASP A 80 -11.54 -7.56 10.92
C ASP A 80 -11.13 -6.37 10.05
N VAL A 81 -9.82 -6.17 9.84
CA VAL A 81 -9.30 -5.10 8.98
C VAL A 81 -9.62 -5.37 7.51
N ALA A 82 -9.43 -6.61 7.05
CA ALA A 82 -9.82 -7.00 5.69
C ALA A 82 -11.32 -6.78 5.43
N ALA A 83 -12.17 -7.15 6.39
CA ALA A 83 -13.62 -6.95 6.33
C ALA A 83 -14.00 -5.45 6.37
N LYS A 84 -13.37 -4.66 7.24
CA LYS A 84 -13.56 -3.20 7.37
C LYS A 84 -13.37 -2.47 6.03
N TYR A 85 -12.42 -2.93 5.21
CA TYR A 85 -12.13 -2.36 3.90
C TYR A 85 -12.71 -3.17 2.73
N GLY A 86 -13.61 -4.12 2.99
CA GLY A 86 -14.31 -4.89 1.96
C GLY A 86 -13.37 -5.66 1.01
N VAL A 87 -12.28 -6.21 1.53
CA VAL A 87 -11.35 -7.02 0.74
C VAL A 87 -11.89 -8.45 0.63
N SER A 88 -12.22 -8.86 -0.58
CA SER A 88 -12.76 -10.20 -0.88
C SER A 88 -11.88 -11.03 -1.82
N ALA A 89 -10.83 -10.42 -2.39
CA ALA A 89 -9.88 -11.08 -3.28
C ALA A 89 -8.47 -10.53 -3.05
N MET A 90 -7.47 -11.38 -3.25
CA MET A 90 -6.07 -11.04 -3.03
C MET A 90 -5.25 -11.23 -4.31
N PRO A 91 -4.22 -10.38 -4.53
CA PRO A 91 -3.92 -9.19 -3.75
C PRO A 91 -4.95 -8.08 -4.03
N THR A 92 -5.21 -7.24 -3.04
CA THR A 92 -5.89 -5.96 -3.23
C THR A 92 -5.02 -4.87 -2.63
N PHE A 93 -4.65 -3.88 -3.44
CA PHE A 93 -3.97 -2.69 -2.99
C PHE A 93 -5.00 -1.60 -2.74
N VAL A 94 -4.94 -0.94 -1.59
CA VAL A 94 -5.82 0.19 -1.26
C VAL A 94 -4.97 1.41 -0.96
N VAL A 95 -5.34 2.54 -1.56
CA VAL A 95 -4.72 3.84 -1.31
C VAL A 95 -5.50 4.55 -0.21
N PHE A 96 -4.77 4.92 0.84
CA PHE A 96 -5.27 5.75 1.91
C PHE A 96 -4.64 7.13 1.81
N ARG A 97 -5.46 8.16 2.02
CA ARG A 97 -5.04 9.55 2.15
C ARG A 97 -5.65 10.13 3.41
N ASN A 98 -4.82 10.75 4.26
CA ASN A 98 -5.24 11.36 5.52
C ASN A 98 -6.08 10.40 6.39
N GLY A 99 -5.62 9.16 6.48
CA GLY A 99 -6.23 8.10 7.27
C GLY A 99 -7.55 7.51 6.76
N LYS A 100 -7.98 7.84 5.54
CA LYS A 100 -9.19 7.26 4.92
C LYS A 100 -8.88 6.72 3.53
N PRO A 101 -9.65 5.73 3.02
CA PRO A 101 -9.61 5.39 1.60
C PRO A 101 -9.84 6.66 0.79
N GLY A 102 -8.86 7.01 -0.03
CA GLY A 102 -8.84 8.29 -0.74
C GLY A 102 -7.97 8.13 -1.97
N GLY A 103 -8.61 8.11 -3.14
CA GLY A 103 -7.95 7.73 -4.36
C GLY A 103 -6.87 8.71 -4.82
N VAL A 104 -6.11 8.28 -5.82
CA VAL A 104 -5.12 9.11 -6.50
C VAL A 104 -5.49 9.26 -7.96
N ALA A 105 -5.51 10.50 -8.47
CA ALA A 105 -5.70 10.75 -9.89
C ALA A 105 -4.49 10.21 -10.67
N VAL A 106 -4.74 9.24 -11.56
CA VAL A 106 -3.74 8.68 -12.47
C VAL A 106 -4.36 8.61 -13.85
N ASP A 107 -3.72 9.24 -14.82
CA ASP A 107 -4.22 9.25 -16.19
C ASP A 107 -4.10 7.86 -16.83
N GLY A 108 -5.12 7.45 -17.57
CA GLY A 108 -5.10 6.21 -18.35
C GLY A 108 -5.33 4.93 -17.55
N LEU A 109 -5.65 5.02 -16.26
CA LEU A 109 -6.09 3.87 -15.45
C LEU A 109 -7.62 3.72 -15.41
N GLN A 110 -8.37 4.77 -15.74
CA GLN A 110 -9.83 4.73 -15.82
C GLN A 110 -10.26 3.76 -16.93
N GLY A 111 -10.97 2.69 -16.56
CA GLY A 111 -11.41 1.63 -17.48
C GLY A 111 -10.54 0.36 -17.47
N ARG A 112 -9.45 0.35 -16.71
CA ARG A 112 -8.69 -0.87 -16.45
C ARG A 112 -9.48 -1.78 -15.51
N THR A 113 -9.67 -3.04 -15.87
CA THR A 113 -10.50 -3.99 -15.09
C THR A 113 -9.99 -4.28 -13.69
N SER A 114 -8.69 -4.07 -13.47
CA SER A 114 -8.03 -4.20 -12.17
C SER A 114 -8.14 -2.95 -11.30
N VAL A 115 -8.77 -1.87 -11.76
CA VAL A 115 -8.75 -0.57 -11.07
C VAL A 115 -10.16 -0.19 -10.63
N ASN A 116 -10.32 0.06 -9.33
CA ASN A 116 -11.54 0.67 -8.81
C ASN A 116 -11.28 2.15 -8.52
N THR A 117 -12.16 3.00 -9.04
CA THR A 117 -12.10 4.45 -8.86
C THR A 117 -13.23 4.94 -7.96
N GLY A 118 -12.95 6.02 -7.22
CA GLY A 118 -13.98 6.79 -6.52
C GLY A 118 -14.89 7.56 -7.47
N ALA A 119 -15.87 8.27 -6.91
CA ALA A 119 -16.82 9.09 -7.68
C ALA A 119 -16.15 10.27 -8.41
N ASP A 120 -14.98 10.68 -7.96
CA ASP A 120 -14.14 11.72 -8.56
C ASP A 120 -13.19 11.18 -9.66
N GLY A 121 -13.25 9.87 -9.94
CA GLY A 121 -12.38 9.21 -10.93
C GLY A 121 -10.96 8.94 -10.42
N ALA A 122 -10.68 9.22 -9.15
CA ALA A 122 -9.40 8.90 -8.53
C ALA A 122 -9.29 7.39 -8.24
N VAL A 123 -8.13 6.80 -8.46
CA VAL A 123 -7.89 5.37 -8.23
C VAL A 123 -7.78 5.11 -6.73
N GLU A 124 -8.76 4.42 -6.17
CA GLU A 124 -8.78 4.03 -4.75
C GLU A 124 -8.15 2.66 -4.53
N ARG A 125 -8.29 1.75 -5.50
CA ARG A 125 -7.85 0.36 -5.35
C ARG A 125 -7.31 -0.21 -6.66
N VAL A 126 -6.35 -1.13 -6.50
CA VAL A 126 -5.87 -2.01 -7.57
C VAL A 126 -6.10 -3.45 -7.13
N LEU A 127 -6.76 -4.24 -7.96
CA LEU A 127 -7.11 -5.63 -7.74
C LEU A 127 -6.16 -6.53 -8.54
N GLY A 128 -5.72 -7.63 -7.94
CA GLY A 128 -4.84 -8.59 -8.58
C GLY A 128 -3.41 -8.08 -8.74
N ALA A 129 -2.57 -8.91 -9.36
CA ALA A 129 -1.16 -8.63 -9.57
C ALA A 129 -0.89 -7.69 -10.77
N ASP A 130 -1.64 -6.58 -10.86
CA ASP A 130 -1.46 -5.59 -11.94
C ASP A 130 -0.30 -4.65 -11.64
N ARG A 131 0.88 -5.07 -12.08
CA ARG A 131 2.13 -4.32 -11.91
C ARG A 131 2.05 -2.89 -12.46
N VAL A 132 1.47 -2.70 -13.64
CA VAL A 132 1.44 -1.39 -14.30
C VAL A 132 0.55 -0.43 -13.52
N ALA A 133 -0.63 -0.89 -13.09
CA ALA A 133 -1.50 -0.08 -12.25
C ALA A 133 -0.84 0.25 -10.91
N LEU A 134 -0.20 -0.73 -10.26
CA LEU A 134 0.50 -0.54 -8.99
C LEU A 134 1.64 0.50 -9.10
N GLU A 135 2.52 0.36 -10.08
CA GLU A 135 3.62 1.31 -10.29
C GLU A 135 3.09 2.73 -10.56
N ALA A 136 2.01 2.85 -11.35
CA ALA A 136 1.44 4.14 -11.69
C ALA A 136 0.79 4.82 -10.48
N ILE A 137 0.04 4.10 -9.64
CA ILE A 137 -0.53 4.69 -8.41
C ILE A 137 0.57 5.10 -7.42
N VAL A 138 1.64 4.31 -7.28
CA VAL A 138 2.74 4.64 -6.35
C VAL A 138 3.45 5.91 -6.79
N LYS A 139 3.80 6.01 -8.08
CA LYS A 139 4.41 7.22 -8.64
C LYS A 139 3.52 8.44 -8.46
N ALA A 140 2.23 8.30 -8.72
CA ALA A 140 1.27 9.39 -8.56
C ALA A 140 1.11 9.82 -7.08
N VAL A 141 1.11 8.87 -6.14
CA VAL A 141 1.06 9.15 -4.70
C VAL A 141 2.31 9.90 -4.25
N ALA A 142 3.49 9.45 -4.68
CA ALA A 142 4.76 10.06 -4.28
C ALA A 142 5.03 11.45 -4.89
N SER A 143 4.39 11.78 -6.00
CA SER A 143 4.54 13.07 -6.69
C SER A 143 3.75 14.24 -6.07
N LYS A 144 2.90 13.97 -5.07
CA LYS A 144 2.00 14.95 -4.44
C LYS A 144 2.28 15.06 -2.96
#